data_AF-A0A0M2HI13-F1
#
_entry.id   AF-A0A0M2HI13-F1
#
_cell.length_a   1.000
_cell.length_b   1.000
_cell.length_c   1.000
_cell.angle_alpha   90.00
_cell.angle_beta   90.00
_cell.angle_gamma   90.00
#
_symmetry.space_group_name_H-M   'P 1'
#
loop_
_entity.id
_entity.type
_entity.pdbx_description
1 polymer ?
#
loop_
_entity_poly.entity_id
_entity_poly.type
_entity_poly.pdbx_seq_one_letter_code
_entity_poly.pdbx_strand_id
1 'polypeptide(L)'
;MTRELAIGAMIALAAVVLLAMLLAWRARMRRDSGLTAPLGVPEHAEVVARHEVLYVSTTKHEQPLERLTISPLAYRARGEAAVTDRGLALCLDGAPTVFLASSRLLGVDRATVTIGKVVEPGGLVRIAWSASDDTVVDSYIRIADGDPKNFIAELRRLVPAADDTGATS
;
A
#
# COMPACT_ATOMS: atom_id res chain seq x y z
N MET A 1 22.18 -51.42 -9.83
CA MET A 1 22.18 -50.49 -11.00
C MET A 1 20.83 -49.79 -11.17
N THR A 2 19.69 -50.48 -11.31
CA THR A 2 18.37 -49.84 -11.50
C THR A 2 17.88 -48.98 -10.31
N ARG A 3 18.11 -49.44 -9.07
CA ARG A 3 17.72 -48.70 -7.84
C ARG A 3 18.51 -47.39 -7.68
N GLU A 4 19.81 -47.40 -7.95
CA GLU A 4 20.66 -46.20 -7.85
C GLU A 4 20.29 -45.18 -8.92
N LEU A 5 19.96 -45.64 -10.13
CA LEU A 5 19.48 -44.81 -11.22
C LEU A 5 18.12 -44.17 -10.89
N ALA A 6 17.21 -44.93 -10.28
CA ALA A 6 15.92 -44.42 -9.80
C ALA A 6 16.07 -43.39 -8.67
N ILE A 7 16.97 -43.64 -7.71
CA ILE A 7 17.29 -42.69 -6.63
C ILE A 7 17.90 -41.40 -7.20
N GLY A 8 18.87 -41.52 -8.11
CA GLY A 8 19.48 -40.38 -8.77
C GLY A 8 18.46 -39.54 -9.55
N ALA A 9 17.57 -40.19 -10.31
CA ALA A 9 16.49 -39.53 -11.03
C ALA A 9 15.51 -38.80 -10.09
N MET A 10 15.15 -39.40 -8.96
CA MET A 10 14.26 -38.79 -7.97
C MET A 10 14.90 -37.58 -7.29
N ILE A 11 16.20 -37.66 -6.95
CA ILE A 11 16.95 -36.53 -6.38
C ILE A 11 17.06 -35.39 -7.40
N ALA A 12 17.37 -35.70 -8.66
CA ALA A 12 17.45 -34.70 -9.72
C ALA A 12 16.09 -34.00 -9.94
N LEU A 13 15.00 -34.77 -9.97
CA LEU A 13 13.64 -34.21 -10.07
C LEU A 13 13.31 -33.30 -8.88
N ALA A 14 13.61 -33.75 -7.65
CA ALA A 14 13.39 -32.95 -6.45
C ALA A 14 14.21 -31.65 -6.50
N ALA A 15 15.47 -31.71 -6.92
CA ALA A 15 16.32 -30.53 -7.06
C ALA A 15 15.78 -29.54 -8.10
N VAL A 16 15.28 -30.04 -9.24
CA VAL A 16 14.65 -29.20 -10.28
C VAL A 16 13.38 -28.52 -9.75
N VAL A 17 12.52 -29.25 -9.03
CA VAL A 17 11.30 -28.67 -8.42
C VAL A 17 11.67 -27.61 -7.39
N LEU A 18 12.64 -27.88 -6.51
CA LEU A 18 13.11 -26.91 -5.51
C LEU A 18 13.72 -25.67 -6.16
N LEU A 19 14.49 -25.84 -7.25
CA LEU A 19 15.06 -24.73 -7.99
C LEU A 19 13.97 -23.88 -8.66
N ALA A 20 12.97 -24.52 -9.28
CA ALA A 20 11.83 -23.82 -9.88
C ALA A 20 11.03 -23.03 -8.83
N MET A 21 10.78 -23.63 -7.65
CA MET A 21 10.15 -22.94 -6.52
C MET A 21 10.98 -21.74 -6.06
N LEU A 22 12.30 -21.91 -5.93
CA LEU A 22 13.20 -20.82 -5.52
C LEU A 22 13.22 -19.68 -6.54
N LEU A 23 13.25 -19.98 -7.84
CA LEU A 23 13.21 -18.99 -8.91
C LEU A 23 11.87 -18.26 -8.96
N ALA A 24 10.75 -18.98 -8.83
CA ALA A 24 9.42 -18.39 -8.76
C ALA A 24 9.28 -17.46 -7.54
N TRP A 25 9.78 -17.89 -6.39
CA TRP A 25 9.78 -17.08 -5.17
C TRP A 25 10.66 -15.83 -5.31
N ARG A 26 11.88 -15.96 -5.86
CA ARG A 26 12.75 -14.81 -6.14
C ARG A 26 12.17 -13.84 -7.15
N ALA A 27 11.52 -14.33 -8.19
CA ALA A 27 10.82 -13.48 -9.16
C ALA A 27 9.65 -12.75 -8.52
N ARG A 28 8.93 -13.39 -7.58
CA ARG A 28 7.88 -12.74 -6.79
C ARG A 28 8.44 -11.64 -5.89
N MET A 29 9.44 -11.96 -5.06
CA MET A 29 10.06 -10.97 -4.17
C MET A 29 10.64 -9.77 -4.92
N ARG A 30 11.27 -9.99 -6.09
CA ARG A 30 11.83 -8.91 -6.90
C ARG A 30 10.77 -7.96 -7.47
N ARG A 31 9.55 -8.46 -7.74
CA ARG A 31 8.43 -7.58 -8.14
C ARG A 31 7.97 -6.70 -6.97
N ASP A 32 7.99 -7.24 -5.75
CA ASP A 32 7.47 -6.54 -4.58
C ASP A 32 8.50 -5.59 -3.93
N SER A 33 9.80 -5.77 -4.19
CA SER A 33 10.90 -5.08 -3.49
C SER A 33 11.32 -3.72 -4.07
N GLY A 34 10.75 -3.28 -5.20
CA GLY A 34 11.14 -2.03 -5.86
C GLY A 34 10.32 -0.80 -5.44
N LEU A 35 9.22 -1.00 -4.72
CA LEU A 35 8.27 0.07 -4.42
C LEU A 35 8.73 0.88 -3.21
N THR A 36 9.02 2.16 -3.44
CA THR A 36 9.38 3.12 -2.39
C THR A 36 8.32 4.21 -2.34
N ALA A 37 7.86 4.54 -1.14
CA ALA A 37 6.89 5.62 -0.98
C ALA A 37 7.60 6.98 -1.21
N PRO A 38 6.91 7.94 -1.84
CA PRO A 38 7.45 9.29 -2.00
C PRO A 38 7.73 9.94 -0.64
N LEU A 39 8.94 10.48 -0.49
CA LEU A 39 9.43 11.12 0.73
C LEU A 39 9.50 12.64 0.56
N GLY A 40 9.32 13.35 1.67
CA GLY A 40 9.53 14.80 1.74
C GLY A 40 8.29 15.59 1.34
N VAL A 41 7.87 16.48 2.23
CA VAL A 41 6.77 17.41 1.96
C VAL A 41 7.30 18.56 1.09
N PRO A 42 6.61 18.95 0.00
CA PRO A 42 7.00 20.09 -0.81
C PRO A 42 7.13 21.36 0.03
N GLU A 43 8.11 22.19 -0.30
CA GLU A 43 8.23 23.52 0.29
C GLU A 43 6.94 24.30 -0.04
N HIS A 44 6.36 24.98 0.96
CA HIS A 44 5.09 25.73 0.86
C HIS A 44 3.81 24.88 0.74
N ALA A 45 3.78 23.64 1.22
CA ALA A 45 2.51 22.94 1.42
C ALA A 45 1.78 23.51 2.66
N GLU A 46 0.57 24.02 2.48
CA GLU A 46 -0.23 24.56 3.58
C GLU A 46 -1.05 23.43 4.21
N VAL A 47 -0.93 23.27 5.53
CA VAL A 47 -1.65 22.24 6.27
C VAL A 47 -3.08 22.70 6.52
N VAL A 48 -4.04 21.98 5.95
CA VAL A 48 -5.48 22.23 6.08
C VAL A 48 -6.02 21.59 7.36
N ALA A 49 -5.58 20.36 7.65
CA ALA A 49 -6.04 19.60 8.82
C ALA A 49 -4.98 18.58 9.26
N ARG A 50 -5.02 18.23 10.54
CA ARG A 50 -4.18 17.19 11.15
C ARG A 50 -5.06 16.22 11.90
N HIS A 51 -4.78 14.93 11.73
CA HIS A 51 -5.52 13.86 12.37
C HIS A 51 -4.54 12.86 12.97
N GLU A 52 -4.74 12.47 14.23
CA GLU A 52 -4.00 11.35 14.80
C GLU A 52 -4.44 10.04 14.13
N VAL A 53 -3.46 9.28 13.66
CA VAL A 53 -3.71 8.05 12.90
C VAL A 53 -2.86 6.89 13.37
N LEU A 54 -3.41 5.71 13.15
CA LEU A 54 -2.71 4.45 13.23
C LEU A 54 -2.64 3.88 11.81
N TYR A 55 -1.44 3.90 11.23
CA TYR A 55 -1.16 3.20 9.99
C TYR A 55 -1.14 1.69 10.22
N VAL A 56 -1.84 0.93 9.38
CA VAL A 56 -2.04 -0.52 9.57
C VAL A 56 -1.21 -1.33 8.58
N SER A 57 -1.38 -1.06 7.29
CA SER A 57 -0.82 -1.86 6.20
C SER A 57 -0.95 -1.15 4.86
N THR A 58 -0.16 -1.59 3.88
CA THR A 58 -0.36 -1.28 2.47
C THR A 58 -0.43 -2.60 1.69
N THR A 59 -1.39 -2.69 0.77
CA THR A 59 -1.59 -3.84 -0.10
C THR A 59 -1.60 -3.40 -1.54
N LYS A 60 -1.55 -4.36 -2.46
CA LYS A 60 -1.86 -4.08 -3.86
C LYS A 60 -3.34 -3.68 -3.99
N HIS A 61 -3.64 -2.80 -4.93
CA HIS A 61 -5.01 -2.34 -5.18
C HIS A 61 -5.97 -3.49 -5.41
N GLU A 62 -7.12 -3.45 -4.74
CA GLU A 62 -8.18 -4.48 -4.79
C GLU A 62 -7.75 -5.90 -4.39
N GLN A 63 -6.53 -6.05 -3.87
CA GLN A 63 -5.96 -7.32 -3.44
C GLN A 63 -5.57 -7.22 -1.97
N PRO A 64 -6.54 -7.18 -1.04
CA PRO A 64 -6.31 -6.91 0.38
C PRO A 64 -5.50 -8.01 1.09
N LEU A 65 -5.27 -9.16 0.46
CA LEU A 65 -4.42 -10.24 0.97
C LEU A 65 -2.97 -10.16 0.47
N GLU A 66 -2.69 -9.34 -0.53
CA GLU A 66 -1.35 -9.15 -1.08
C GLU A 66 -0.67 -7.95 -0.41
N ARG A 67 -0.02 -8.21 0.74
CA ARG A 67 0.75 -7.19 1.46
C ARG A 67 2.00 -6.81 0.68
N LEU A 68 2.16 -5.51 0.47
CA LEU A 68 3.35 -4.94 -0.11
C LEU A 68 4.24 -4.37 0.98
N THR A 69 5.55 -4.59 0.86
CA THR A 69 6.54 -4.01 1.78
C THR A 69 7.10 -2.75 1.12
N ILE A 70 6.35 -1.66 1.23
CA ILE A 70 6.77 -0.36 0.69
C ILE A 70 7.53 0.37 1.79
N SER A 71 8.80 0.70 1.57
CA SER A 71 9.55 1.52 2.53
C SER A 71 9.13 3.00 2.42
N PRO A 72 8.87 3.71 3.53
CA PRO A 72 8.97 3.31 4.93
C PRO A 72 7.64 2.78 5.54
N LEU A 73 6.59 2.63 4.75
CA LEU A 73 5.26 2.12 5.13
C LEU A 73 5.21 0.60 5.39
N ALA A 74 6.33 -0.04 5.71
CA ALA A 74 6.41 -1.49 5.88
C ALA A 74 5.72 -1.97 7.18
N TYR A 75 5.78 -1.15 8.23
CA TYR A 75 5.38 -1.50 9.59
C TYR A 75 4.18 -0.70 10.05
N ARG A 76 3.39 -1.31 10.93
CA ARG A 76 2.30 -0.64 11.65
C ARG A 76 2.92 0.42 12.56
N ALA A 77 2.45 1.65 12.47
CA ALA A 77 2.96 2.76 13.25
C ALA A 77 1.83 3.73 13.62
N ARG A 78 1.95 4.36 14.79
CA ARG A 78 1.14 5.53 15.12
C ARG A 78 1.80 6.77 14.52
N GLY A 79 1.05 7.85 14.45
CA GLY A 79 1.56 9.12 13.99
C GLY A 79 0.43 10.06 13.61
N GLU A 80 0.73 10.97 12.72
CA GLU A 80 -0.20 12.00 12.28
C GLU A 80 -0.35 12.00 10.76
N ALA A 81 -1.59 12.16 10.31
CA ALA A 81 -1.93 12.43 8.93
C ALA A 81 -2.25 13.93 8.79
N ALA A 82 -1.36 14.66 8.12
CA ALA A 82 -1.57 16.06 7.79
C ALA A 82 -2.09 16.18 6.35
N VAL A 83 -3.34 16.62 6.22
CA VAL A 83 -3.94 16.94 4.93
C VAL A 83 -3.48 18.34 4.54
N THR A 84 -2.91 18.46 3.34
CA THR A 84 -2.39 19.72 2.80
C THR A 84 -3.16 20.14 1.56
N ASP A 85 -2.96 21.36 1.09
CA ASP A 85 -3.47 21.84 -0.20
C ASP A 85 -2.95 21.02 -1.40
N ARG A 86 -1.78 20.37 -1.26
CA ARG A 86 -1.12 19.61 -2.34
C ARG A 86 -1.13 18.10 -2.20
N GLY A 87 -1.70 17.56 -1.13
CA GLY A 87 -1.66 16.12 -0.87
C GLY A 87 -1.72 15.74 0.61
N LEU A 88 -1.32 14.51 0.90
CA LEU A 88 -1.34 13.92 2.24
C LEU A 88 0.08 13.67 2.75
N ALA A 89 0.44 14.28 3.87
CA ALA A 89 1.65 13.96 4.60
C ALA A 89 1.35 12.94 5.72
N LEU A 90 2.08 11.83 5.75
CA LEU A 90 2.04 10.82 6.80
C LEU A 90 3.33 10.91 7.62
N CYS A 91 3.20 11.45 8.83
CA CYS A 91 4.27 11.56 9.81
C CYS A 91 4.13 10.40 10.80
N LEU A 92 4.74 9.25 10.46
CA LEU A 92 4.65 8.03 11.27
C LEU A 92 5.85 7.89 12.21
N ASP A 93 5.62 7.41 13.42
CA ASP A 93 6.65 7.21 14.43
C ASP A 93 7.73 6.25 13.92
N GLY A 94 8.99 6.69 13.96
CA GLY A 94 10.14 5.88 13.54
C GLY A 94 10.33 5.77 12.01
N ALA A 95 9.59 6.54 11.22
CA ALA A 95 9.72 6.59 9.76
C ALA A 95 9.89 8.04 9.27
N PRO A 96 10.59 8.27 8.14
CA PRO A 96 10.59 9.58 7.49
C PRO A 96 9.18 9.91 6.97
N THR A 97 8.85 11.20 6.91
CA THR A 97 7.54 11.66 6.43
C THR A 97 7.31 11.25 4.98
N VAL A 98 6.24 10.48 4.76
CA VAL A 98 5.77 10.08 3.43
C VAL A 98 4.80 11.14 2.94
N PHE A 99 4.99 11.63 1.73
CA PHE A 99 4.12 12.64 1.13
C PHE A 99 3.45 12.10 -0.14
N LEU A 100 2.14 11.84 -0.06
CA LEU A 100 1.33 11.45 -1.20
C LEU A 100 0.76 12.70 -1.87
N ALA A 101 1.38 13.14 -2.96
CA ALA A 101 0.88 14.25 -3.77
C ALA A 101 -0.54 13.95 -4.28
N SER A 102 -1.38 14.99 -4.40
CA SER A 102 -2.75 14.89 -4.93
C SER A 102 -2.81 14.17 -6.28
N SER A 103 -1.85 14.45 -7.18
CA SER A 103 -1.74 13.78 -8.48
C SER A 103 -1.52 12.26 -8.43
N ARG A 104 -1.07 11.72 -7.29
CA ARG A 104 -0.90 10.27 -7.07
C ARG A 104 -2.08 9.66 -6.33
N LEU A 105 -2.97 10.46 -5.75
CA LEU A 105 -4.16 9.95 -5.06
C LEU A 105 -5.22 9.58 -6.08
N LEU A 106 -5.77 8.37 -5.95
CA LEU A 106 -6.76 7.82 -6.87
C LEU A 106 -8.13 7.66 -6.22
N GLY A 107 -8.18 7.48 -4.90
CA GLY A 107 -9.44 7.33 -4.21
C GLY A 107 -9.28 7.18 -2.70
N VAL A 108 -10.33 7.54 -1.96
CA VAL A 108 -10.38 7.38 -0.51
C VAL A 108 -11.75 6.88 -0.10
N ASP A 109 -11.77 5.73 0.58
CA ASP A 109 -13.00 5.03 0.96
C ASP A 109 -12.90 4.43 2.35
N ARG A 110 -14.07 4.04 2.89
CA ARG A 110 -14.11 3.23 4.11
C ARG A 110 -13.80 1.78 3.77
N ALA A 111 -13.05 1.15 4.65
CA ALA A 111 -12.78 -0.28 4.59
C ALA A 111 -13.08 -0.93 5.94
N THR A 112 -13.45 -2.21 5.90
CA THR A 112 -13.73 -3.03 7.08
C THR A 112 -12.66 -4.13 7.24
N VAL A 113 -11.95 -4.45 6.17
CA VAL A 113 -10.98 -5.55 6.12
C VAL A 113 -9.66 -5.03 5.56
N THR A 114 -8.58 -5.51 6.15
CA THR A 114 -7.23 -5.46 5.58
C THR A 114 -6.50 -6.76 5.90
N ILE A 115 -5.28 -6.95 5.40
CA ILE A 115 -4.54 -8.20 5.60
C ILE A 115 -4.43 -8.57 7.08
N GLY A 116 -4.87 -9.80 7.40
CA GLY A 116 -4.79 -10.35 8.75
C GLY A 116 -5.68 -9.68 9.79
N LYS A 117 -6.60 -8.77 9.38
CA LYS A 117 -7.46 -8.05 10.32
C LYS A 117 -8.80 -7.64 9.72
N VAL A 118 -9.87 -8.01 10.43
CA VAL A 118 -11.23 -7.46 10.26
C VAL A 118 -11.49 -6.50 11.41
N VAL A 119 -12.09 -5.36 11.12
CA VAL A 119 -12.55 -4.38 12.12
C VAL A 119 -14.06 -4.20 12.03
N GLU A 120 -14.63 -3.39 12.92
CA GLU A 120 -16.01 -2.93 12.81
C GLU A 120 -16.29 -2.29 11.43
N PRO A 121 -17.53 -2.37 10.91
CA PRO A 121 -17.88 -1.84 9.59
C PRO A 121 -17.42 -0.39 9.39
N GLY A 122 -16.53 -0.17 8.42
CA GLY A 122 -15.97 1.15 8.10
C GLY A 122 -15.00 1.72 9.15
N GLY A 123 -14.44 0.86 10.02
CA GLY A 123 -13.44 1.22 11.03
C GLY A 123 -12.02 1.47 10.49
N LEU A 124 -11.82 1.36 9.17
CA LEU A 124 -10.59 1.75 8.47
C LEU A 124 -10.90 2.76 7.36
N VAL A 125 -9.91 3.56 7.04
CA VAL A 125 -9.86 4.38 5.83
C VAL A 125 -8.84 3.75 4.88
N ARG A 126 -9.29 3.43 3.67
CA ARG A 126 -8.47 3.00 2.54
C ARG A 126 -8.13 4.22 1.71
N ILE A 127 -6.85 4.40 1.43
CA ILE A 127 -6.32 5.42 0.53
C ILE A 127 -5.67 4.68 -0.64
N ALA A 128 -6.24 4.79 -1.83
CA ALA A 128 -5.69 4.25 -3.07
C ALA A 128 -4.76 5.28 -3.71
N TRP A 129 -3.53 4.90 -4.01
CA TRP A 129 -2.54 5.79 -4.61
C TRP A 129 -1.55 5.07 -5.53
N SER A 130 -0.97 5.82 -6.46
CA SER A 130 0.05 5.33 -7.39
C SER A 130 1.44 5.34 -6.72
N ALA A 131 1.97 4.14 -6.47
CA ALA A 131 3.33 3.95 -5.97
C ALA A 131 4.38 4.16 -7.09
N SER A 132 4.00 3.78 -8.31
CA SER A 132 4.72 4.02 -9.57
C SER A 132 3.71 4.08 -10.71
N ASP A 133 4.14 4.48 -11.90
CA ASP A 133 3.27 4.62 -13.08
C ASP A 133 2.39 3.39 -13.35
N ASP A 134 2.93 2.17 -13.15
CA ASP A 134 2.20 0.92 -13.37
C ASP A 134 1.63 0.25 -12.11
N THR A 135 1.82 0.84 -10.91
CA THR A 135 1.48 0.16 -9.65
C THR A 135 0.62 1.02 -8.74
N VAL A 136 -0.62 0.58 -8.57
CA VAL A 136 -1.56 1.14 -7.59
C VAL A 136 -1.58 0.31 -6.33
N VAL A 137 -1.59 0.99 -5.18
CA VAL A 137 -1.56 0.38 -3.86
C VAL A 137 -2.62 1.01 -2.96
N ASP A 138 -3.09 0.22 -2.00
CA ASP A 138 -4.10 0.60 -1.02
C ASP A 138 -3.45 0.67 0.37
N SER A 139 -3.32 1.88 0.92
CA SER A 139 -2.90 2.09 2.31
C SER A 139 -4.10 2.15 3.24
N TYR A 140 -4.03 1.40 4.35
CA TYR A 140 -5.09 1.33 5.35
C TYR A 140 -4.64 2.02 6.63
N ILE A 141 -5.46 2.98 7.08
CA ILE A 141 -5.24 3.71 8.31
C ILE A 141 -6.50 3.72 9.17
N ARG A 142 -6.32 3.94 10.47
CA ARG A 142 -7.40 4.17 11.42
C ARG A 142 -7.22 5.54 12.05
N ILE A 143 -8.30 6.33 12.11
CA ILE A 143 -8.30 7.60 12.83
C ILE A 143 -8.38 7.30 14.33
N ALA A 144 -7.49 7.88 15.13
CA ALA A 144 -7.43 7.65 16.58
C ALA A 144 -8.55 8.42 17.31
N ASP A 145 -8.80 9.67 16.92
CA ASP A 145 -9.58 10.62 17.72
C ASP A 145 -10.92 11.06 17.11
N GLY A 146 -11.60 10.20 16.34
CA GLY A 146 -12.96 10.54 15.91
C GLY A 146 -13.51 9.80 14.69
N ASP A 147 -14.59 10.34 14.14
CA ASP A 147 -15.27 9.83 12.95
C ASP A 147 -14.43 10.13 11.70
N PRO A 148 -14.06 9.12 10.89
CA PRO A 148 -13.25 9.33 9.69
C PRO A 148 -13.94 10.14 8.58
N LYS A 149 -15.21 10.56 8.73
CA LYS A 149 -15.93 11.33 7.70
C LYS A 149 -15.19 12.60 7.27
N ASN A 150 -14.71 13.39 8.21
CA ASN A 150 -14.08 14.68 7.90
C ASN A 150 -12.77 14.44 7.14
N PHE A 151 -11.94 13.53 7.64
CA PHE A 151 -10.70 13.13 6.97
C PHE A 151 -10.93 12.60 5.55
N ILE A 152 -11.94 11.74 5.36
CA ILE A 152 -12.30 11.21 4.03
C ILE A 152 -12.78 12.36 3.12
N ALA A 153 -13.64 13.25 3.61
CA ALA A 153 -14.16 14.36 2.82
C ALA A 153 -13.06 15.34 2.41
N GLU A 154 -12.11 15.62 3.31
CA GLU A 154 -10.94 16.45 3.05
C GLU A 154 -10.05 15.85 1.96
N LEU A 155 -9.71 14.56 2.07
CA LEU A 155 -8.89 13.89 1.06
C LEU A 155 -9.59 13.72 -0.28
N ARG A 156 -10.91 13.45 -0.29
CA ARG A 156 -11.68 13.33 -1.54
C ARG A 156 -11.65 14.60 -2.37
N ARG A 157 -11.49 15.78 -1.75
CA ARG A 157 -11.29 17.04 -2.47
C ARG A 157 -9.93 17.14 -3.16
N LEU A 158 -8.94 16.36 -2.69
CA LEU A 158 -7.59 16.31 -3.26
C LEU A 158 -7.43 15.23 -4.33
N VAL A 159 -8.35 14.25 -4.39
CA VAL A 159 -8.37 13.26 -5.47
C VAL A 159 -8.74 14.03 -6.75
N PRO A 160 -7.88 14.02 -7.78
CA PRO A 160 -8.23 14.59 -9.07
C PRO A 160 -9.55 13.97 -9.51
N ALA A 161 -10.51 14.80 -9.92
CA ALA A 161 -11.70 14.26 -10.59
C ALA A 161 -11.17 13.37 -11.71
N ALA A 162 -11.52 12.08 -11.68
CA ALA A 162 -11.11 11.16 -12.73
C ALA A 162 -11.52 11.82 -14.04
N ASP A 163 -10.53 12.20 -14.86
CA ASP A 163 -10.84 12.72 -16.18
C ASP A 163 -11.68 11.65 -16.86
N ASP A 164 -12.90 12.03 -17.23
CA ASP A 164 -13.92 11.24 -17.93
C ASP A 164 -13.46 10.94 -19.37
N THR A 165 -12.21 10.52 -19.53
CA THR A 165 -11.58 10.18 -20.81
C THR A 165 -11.79 8.70 -21.05
N GLY A 166 -12.99 8.33 -21.51
CA GLY A 166 -13.18 6.98 -22.05
C GLY A 166 -14.60 6.43 -22.14
N ALA A 167 -15.60 7.17 -22.62
CA ALA A 167 -16.79 6.54 -23.21
C ALA A 167 -17.51 7.46 -24.22
N THR A 168 -16.81 7.89 -25.27
CA THR A 168 -17.45 8.17 -26.56
C THR A 168 -16.82 7.28 -27.61
N SER A 169 -17.49 6.15 -27.91
CA SER A 169 -17.59 5.52 -29.23
C SER A 169 -18.68 4.47 -29.18
#